data_AF-A0A843PC16-F1
#
_entry.id   AF-A0A843PC16-F1
#
_cell.length_a   1.000
_cell.length_b   1.000
_cell.length_c   1.000
_cell.angle_alpha   90.00
_cell.angle_beta   90.00
_cell.angle_gamma   90.00
#
_symmetry.space_group_name_H-M   'P 1'
#
loop_
_entity.id
_entity.type
_entity.pdbx_description
1 polymer ?
#
loop_
_entity_poly.entity_id
_entity_poly.type
_entity_poly.pdbx_seq_one_letter_code
_entity_poly.pdbx_strand_id
1 'polypeptide(L)'
;MATNKEKQMKIIQELVKKDLSFSKRKNLLDKLAVLEKQGTEAKMRKRRRTVIQSTICHKDFEKLTIYELINLRNAGLSFTSIAEYFSISTSTLHQFKINFEKTYYRYFKQDKYKANKAANFSWDEKP
;
A
#
# COMPACT_ATOMS: atom_id res chain seq x y z
N MET A 1 7.31 11.82 19.52
CA MET A 1 7.41 12.47 18.19
C MET A 1 6.02 12.86 17.72
N ALA A 2 5.85 14.02 17.05
CA ALA A 2 4.53 14.48 16.61
C ALA A 2 3.94 13.60 15.50
N THR A 3 2.65 13.30 15.56
CA THR A 3 1.94 12.52 14.53
C THR A 3 1.89 13.26 13.19
N ASN A 4 1.68 12.55 12.08
CA ASN A 4 1.56 13.19 10.77
C ASN A 4 0.47 14.28 10.74
N LYS A 5 -0.67 14.02 11.42
CA LYS A 5 -1.77 14.99 11.58
C LYS A 5 -1.35 16.24 12.36
N GLU A 6 -0.59 16.08 13.44
CA GLU A 6 -0.07 17.23 14.21
C GLU A 6 0.89 18.08 13.39
N LYS A 7 1.74 17.46 12.55
CA LYS A 7 2.63 18.18 11.63
C LYS A 7 1.85 18.95 10.56
N GLN A 8 0.83 18.33 9.98
CA GLN A 8 -0.08 18.99 9.02
C GLN A 8 -0.80 20.18 9.68
N MET A 9 -1.33 20.00 10.89
CA MET A 9 -2.03 21.06 11.63
C MET A 9 -1.12 22.26 11.91
N LYS A 10 0.14 22.03 12.30
CA LYS A 10 1.12 23.10 12.49
C LYS A 10 1.38 23.91 11.21
N ILE A 11 1.50 23.22 10.07
CA ILE A 11 1.68 23.88 8.77
C ILE A 11 0.45 24.71 8.39
N ILE A 12 -0.76 24.18 8.59
CA ILE A 12 -2.02 24.89 8.32
C ILE A 12 -2.11 26.15 9.20
N GLN A 13 -1.78 26.04 10.50
CA GLN A 13 -1.74 27.21 11.41
C GLN A 13 -0.75 28.28 10.94
N GLU A 14 0.39 27.90 10.36
CA GLU A 14 1.34 28.85 9.77
C GLU A 14 0.82 29.48 8.46
N LEU A 15 0.10 28.73 7.64
CA LEU A 15 -0.48 29.20 6.37
C LEU A 15 -1.57 30.26 6.55
N VAL A 16 -2.29 30.23 7.68
CA VAL A 16 -3.38 31.17 8.01
C VAL A 16 -2.86 32.56 8.44
N LYS A 17 -1.57 32.70 8.76
CA LYS A 17 -0.98 33.99 9.15
C LYS A 17 -1.05 34.99 7.98
N LYS A 18 -1.51 36.22 8.28
CA LYS A 18 -1.73 37.29 7.28
C LYS A 18 -0.44 37.75 6.59
N ASP A 19 0.69 37.73 7.29
CA ASP A 19 1.97 38.33 6.82
C ASP A 19 2.96 37.28 6.29
N LEU A 20 2.47 36.28 5.56
CA LEU A 20 3.30 35.21 5.03
C LEU A 20 3.80 35.56 3.62
N SER A 21 5.13 35.57 3.43
CA SER A 21 5.70 35.78 2.10
C SER A 21 5.30 34.66 1.13
N PHE A 22 5.20 34.98 -0.16
CA PHE A 22 4.85 34.02 -1.20
C PHE A 22 5.77 32.79 -1.21
N SER A 23 7.08 32.98 -1.07
CA SER A 23 8.06 31.89 -1.03
C SER A 23 7.85 30.96 0.16
N LYS A 24 7.54 31.51 1.35
CA LYS A 24 7.27 30.73 2.55
C LYS A 24 5.93 29.99 2.44
N ARG A 25 4.92 30.63 1.86
CA ARG A 25 3.63 29.99 1.56
C ARG A 25 3.79 28.79 0.64
N LYS A 26 4.53 28.95 -0.47
CA LYS A 26 4.80 27.85 -1.41
C LYS A 26 5.49 26.67 -0.73
N ASN A 27 6.57 26.94 0.01
CA ASN A 27 7.31 25.89 0.72
C ASN A 27 6.44 25.13 1.75
N LEU A 28 5.51 25.83 2.42
CA LEU A 28 4.59 25.20 3.37
C LEU A 28 3.53 24.33 2.67
N LEU A 29 3.01 24.76 1.53
CA LEU A 29 2.11 23.94 0.70
C LEU A 29 2.81 22.69 0.16
N ASP A 30 4.04 22.81 -0.32
CA ASP A 30 4.83 21.67 -0.79
C ASP A 30 5.06 20.65 0.35
N LYS A 31 5.40 21.14 1.55
CA LYS A 31 5.53 20.28 2.74
C LYS A 31 4.22 19.61 3.13
N LEU A 32 3.09 20.33 3.04
CA LEU A 32 1.77 19.77 3.34
C LEU A 32 1.44 18.61 2.37
N ALA A 33 1.66 18.81 1.08
CA ALA A 33 1.44 17.78 0.06
C ALA A 33 2.30 16.52 0.30
N VAL A 34 3.56 16.69 0.72
CA VAL A 34 4.43 15.56 1.09
C VAL A 34 3.86 14.81 2.30
N LEU A 35 3.42 15.52 3.35
CA LEU A 35 2.84 14.88 4.54
C LEU A 35 1.52 14.17 4.21
N GLU A 36 0.68 14.73 3.34
CA GLU A 36 -0.54 14.08 2.87
C GLU A 36 -0.23 12.78 2.14
N LYS A 37 0.74 12.82 1.22
CA LYS A 37 1.21 11.62 0.50
C LYS A 37 1.70 10.54 1.48
N GLN A 38 2.54 10.90 2.45
CA GLN A 38 3.02 9.98 3.49
C GLN A 38 1.88 9.37 4.30
N GLY A 39 0.90 10.19 4.68
CA GLY A 39 -0.29 9.74 5.40
C GLY A 39 -1.08 8.70 4.62
N THR A 40 -1.28 8.92 3.32
CA THR A 40 -2.04 7.98 2.51
C THR A 40 -1.25 6.72 2.18
N GLU A 41 0.06 6.81 1.94
CA GLU A 41 0.92 5.62 1.81
C GLU A 41 0.86 4.74 3.06
N ALA A 42 0.86 5.35 4.26
CA ALA A 42 0.72 4.62 5.51
C ALA A 42 -0.66 3.95 5.65
N LYS A 43 -1.75 4.63 5.29
CA LYS A 43 -3.11 4.04 5.25
C LYS A 43 -3.16 2.85 4.28
N MET A 44 -2.59 3.00 3.08
CA MET A 44 -2.53 1.92 2.09
C MET A 44 -1.69 0.74 2.57
N ARG A 45 -0.55 0.99 3.21
CA ARG A 45 0.27 -0.08 3.82
C ARG A 45 -0.51 -0.83 4.90
N LYS A 46 -1.22 -0.12 5.77
CA LYS A 46 -2.10 -0.73 6.80
C LYS A 46 -3.18 -1.60 6.16
N ARG A 47 -3.89 -1.09 5.14
CA ARG A 47 -4.95 -1.82 4.44
C ARG A 47 -4.41 -3.08 3.76
N ARG A 48 -3.25 -2.99 3.08
CA ARG A 48 -2.56 -4.15 2.50
C ARG A 48 -2.21 -5.20 3.55
N ARG A 49 -1.64 -4.79 4.68
CA ARG A 49 -1.35 -5.67 5.82
C ARG A 49 -2.61 -6.39 6.31
N THR A 50 -3.73 -5.69 6.46
CA THR A 50 -5.01 -6.30 6.86
C THR A 50 -5.50 -7.33 5.84
N VAL A 51 -5.48 -7.02 4.54
CA VAL A 51 -5.88 -7.96 3.49
C VAL A 51 -5.01 -9.21 3.52
N ILE A 52 -3.68 -9.05 3.65
CA ILE A 52 -2.76 -10.18 3.74
C ILE A 52 -3.09 -11.04 4.95
N GLN A 53 -3.17 -10.44 6.14
CA GLN A 53 -3.46 -11.16 7.38
C GLN A 53 -4.78 -11.92 7.33
N SER A 54 -5.83 -11.33 6.76
CA SER A 54 -7.13 -11.99 6.58
C SER A 54 -7.09 -13.16 5.58
N THR A 55 -6.15 -13.15 4.64
CA THR A 55 -6.03 -14.19 3.61
C THR A 55 -5.19 -15.38 4.08
N ILE A 56 -4.15 -15.14 4.88
CA ILE A 56 -3.14 -16.15 5.25
C ILE A 56 -2.97 -16.38 6.75
N CYS A 57 -3.80 -15.77 7.59
CA CYS A 57 -3.83 -15.97 9.04
C CYS A 57 -2.46 -15.85 9.73
N HIS A 58 -1.71 -14.77 9.46
CA HIS A 58 -0.42 -14.48 10.11
C HIS A 58 0.71 -15.48 9.86
N LYS A 59 0.65 -16.27 8.79
CA LYS A 59 1.74 -17.16 8.39
C LYS A 59 3.00 -16.38 7.96
N ASP A 60 4.15 -17.00 8.21
CA ASP A 60 5.44 -16.60 7.63
C ASP A 60 5.56 -17.03 6.17
N PHE A 61 6.49 -16.41 5.44
CA PHE A 61 6.69 -16.71 4.01
C PHE A 61 7.04 -18.18 3.75
N GLU A 62 7.85 -18.80 4.61
CA GLU A 62 8.27 -20.20 4.47
C GLU A 62 7.10 -21.20 4.50
N LYS A 63 5.99 -20.81 5.13
CA LYS A 63 4.77 -21.61 5.24
C LYS A 63 3.73 -21.25 4.18
N LEU A 64 4.04 -20.30 3.30
CA LEU A 64 3.13 -19.82 2.27
C LEU A 64 3.01 -20.86 1.15
N THR A 65 1.78 -21.28 0.87
CA THR A 65 1.49 -22.15 -0.27
C THR A 65 1.29 -21.35 -1.55
N ILE A 66 1.42 -22.01 -2.70
CA ILE A 66 1.14 -21.36 -3.99
C ILE A 66 -0.32 -20.88 -4.08
N TYR A 67 -1.27 -21.62 -3.53
CA TYR A 67 -2.68 -21.23 -3.53
C TYR A 67 -2.93 -19.97 -2.70
N GLU A 68 -2.24 -19.81 -1.58
CA GLU A 68 -2.29 -18.60 -0.77
C GLU A 68 -1.66 -17.41 -1.50
N LEU A 69 -0.52 -17.60 -2.18
CA LEU A 69 0.03 -16.57 -3.05
C LEU A 69 -0.97 -16.16 -4.14
N ILE A 70 -1.62 -17.13 -4.79
CA ILE A 70 -2.65 -16.87 -5.80
C ILE A 70 -3.84 -16.13 -5.19
N ASN A 71 -4.27 -16.47 -3.97
CA ASN A 71 -5.36 -15.79 -3.28
C ASN A 71 -5.00 -14.34 -2.96
N LEU A 72 -3.78 -14.08 -2.48
CA LEU A 72 -3.26 -12.72 -2.26
C LEU A 72 -3.24 -11.92 -3.56
N ARG A 73 -2.78 -12.54 -4.66
CA ARG A 73 -2.81 -11.94 -5.99
C ARG A 73 -4.25 -11.66 -6.44
N ASN A 74 -5.15 -12.62 -6.31
CA ASN A 74 -6.56 -12.44 -6.64
C ASN A 74 -7.25 -11.37 -5.76
N ALA A 75 -6.75 -11.10 -4.55
CA ALA A 75 -7.24 -10.03 -3.67
C ALA A 75 -6.78 -8.61 -4.09
N GLY A 76 -6.02 -8.49 -5.19
CA GLY A 76 -5.57 -7.20 -5.73
C GLY A 76 -4.17 -6.78 -5.30
N LEU A 77 -3.43 -7.63 -4.58
CA LEU A 77 -2.09 -7.29 -4.09
C LEU A 77 -1.02 -7.48 -5.17
N SER A 78 -0.10 -6.52 -5.26
CA SER A 78 1.08 -6.62 -6.12
C SER A 78 2.16 -7.51 -5.48
N PHE A 79 3.08 -8.04 -6.29
CA PHE A 79 4.22 -8.82 -5.78
C PHE A 79 5.09 -7.95 -4.86
N THR A 80 5.29 -6.67 -5.21
CA THR A 80 5.99 -5.70 -4.37
C THR A 80 5.35 -5.57 -2.99
N SER A 81 4.03 -5.44 -2.91
CA SER A 81 3.32 -5.30 -1.64
C SER A 81 3.37 -6.56 -0.78
N ILE A 82 3.31 -7.74 -1.41
CA ILE A 82 3.43 -9.02 -0.71
C ILE A 82 4.86 -9.20 -0.20
N ALA A 83 5.86 -8.91 -1.04
CA ALA A 83 7.27 -8.99 -0.67
C ALA A 83 7.64 -8.02 0.46
N GLU A 84 7.13 -6.77 0.41
CA GLU A 84 7.30 -5.78 1.49
C GLU A 84 6.69 -6.28 2.81
N TYR A 85 5.52 -6.94 2.77
CA TYR A 85 4.90 -7.48 3.98
C TYR A 85 5.76 -8.57 4.64
N PHE A 86 6.29 -9.50 3.83
CA PHE A 86 7.14 -10.59 4.32
C PHE A 86 8.60 -10.19 4.56
N SER A 87 8.98 -8.94 4.25
CA SER A 87 10.37 -8.48 4.32
C SER A 87 11.32 -9.32 3.46
N ILE A 88 10.86 -9.74 2.28
CA ILE A 88 11.67 -10.49 1.30
C ILE A 88 11.87 -9.68 0.02
N SER A 89 12.80 -10.12 -0.83
CA SER A 89 12.96 -9.53 -2.16
C SER A 89 11.79 -9.92 -3.09
N THR A 90 11.45 -9.04 -4.02
CA THR A 90 10.49 -9.37 -5.09
C THR A 90 10.98 -10.55 -5.93
N SER A 91 12.29 -10.66 -6.16
CA SER A 91 12.92 -11.77 -6.88
C SER A 91 12.67 -13.12 -6.21
N THR A 92 12.77 -13.19 -4.87
CA THR A 92 12.44 -14.40 -4.10
C THR A 92 11.00 -14.84 -4.34
N LEU A 93 10.07 -13.88 -4.34
CA LEU A 93 8.65 -14.17 -4.57
C LEU A 93 8.37 -14.58 -6.03
N HIS A 94 9.09 -13.99 -6.99
CA HIS A 94 9.02 -14.39 -8.39
C HIS A 94 9.56 -15.80 -8.60
N GLN A 95 10.69 -16.16 -7.99
CA GLN A 95 11.26 -17.51 -8.05
C GLN A 95 10.27 -18.53 -7.47
N PHE A 96 9.66 -18.23 -6.33
CA PHE A 96 8.61 -19.07 -5.75
C PHE A 96 7.45 -19.28 -6.74
N LYS A 97 6.96 -18.21 -7.39
CA LYS A 97 5.92 -18.31 -8.43
C LYS A 97 6.37 -19.17 -9.63
N ILE A 98 7.63 -19.06 -10.06
CA ILE A 98 8.18 -19.84 -11.19
C ILE A 98 8.21 -21.34 -10.85
N ASN A 99 8.61 -21.72 -9.63
CA ASN A 99 8.64 -23.11 -9.18
C ASN A 99 7.24 -23.79 -9.26
N PHE A 100 6.16 -23.01 -9.25
CA PHE A 100 4.78 -23.48 -9.37
C PHE A 100 4.02 -22.88 -10.56
N GLU A 101 4.72 -22.55 -11.65
CA GLU A 101 4.19 -21.73 -12.74
C GLU A 101 2.88 -22.26 -13.34
N LYS A 102 2.80 -23.58 -13.61
CA LYS A 102 1.60 -24.22 -14.14
C LYS A 102 0.38 -23.99 -13.23
N THR A 103 0.56 -24.19 -11.92
CA THR A 103 -0.48 -23.97 -10.92
C THR A 103 -0.85 -22.49 -10.83
N TYR A 104 0.14 -21.60 -10.85
CA TYR A 104 -0.09 -20.16 -10.80
C TYR A 104 -1.00 -19.69 -11.92
N TYR A 105 -0.66 -19.98 -13.18
CA TYR A 105 -1.45 -19.50 -14.32
C TYR A 105 -2.81 -20.19 -14.45
N ARG A 106 -2.95 -21.43 -13.96
CA ARG A 106 -4.23 -22.13 -13.96
C ARG A 106 -5.29 -21.48 -13.06
N TYR A 107 -4.88 -20.92 -11.92
CA TYR A 107 -5.81 -20.44 -10.89
C TYR A 107 -5.76 -18.93 -10.65
N PHE A 108 -4.73 -18.24 -11.14
CA PHE A 108 -4.69 -16.78 -11.11
C PHE A 108 -5.74 -16.21 -12.07
N LYS A 109 -6.63 -15.36 -11.54
CA LYS A 109 -7.72 -14.74 -12.30
C LYS A 109 -7.42 -13.25 -12.45
N GLN A 110 -6.92 -12.86 -13.62
CA GLN A 110 -6.49 -11.48 -13.88
C GLN A 110 -7.61 -10.46 -13.69
N ASP A 111 -8.85 -10.79 -14.09
CA ASP A 111 -10.00 -9.90 -13.92
C ASP A 111 -10.36 -9.71 -12.45
N LYS A 112 -10.31 -10.79 -11.67
CA LYS A 112 -10.53 -10.74 -10.21
C LYS A 112 -9.46 -9.87 -9.53
N TYR A 113 -8.19 -10.00 -9.93
CA TYR A 113 -7.12 -9.11 -9.45
C TYR A 113 -7.41 -7.65 -9.79
N LYS A 114 -7.76 -7.32 -11.04
CA LYS A 114 -8.04 -5.94 -11.46
C LYS A 114 -9.21 -5.33 -10.67
N ALA A 115 -10.32 -6.06 -10.57
CA ALA A 115 -11.51 -5.64 -9.84
C ALA A 115 -11.21 -5.42 -8.35
N ASN A 116 -10.54 -6.38 -7.70
CA ASN A 116 -10.22 -6.26 -6.27
C ASN A 116 -9.14 -5.20 -6.00
N LYS A 117 -8.20 -5.00 -6.92
CA LYS A 117 -7.22 -3.91 -6.82
C LYS A 117 -7.92 -2.57 -6.83
N ALA A 118 -8.89 -2.36 -7.73
CA ALA A 118 -9.69 -1.15 -7.77
C ALA A 118 -10.52 -1.00 -6.47
N ALA A 119 -11.24 -2.04 -6.04
CA ALA A 119 -12.09 -1.97 -4.86
C ALA A 119 -11.32 -1.75 -3.54
N ASN A 120 -10.15 -2.36 -3.40
CA ASN A 120 -9.38 -2.33 -2.15
C ASN A 120 -8.33 -1.21 -2.11
N PHE A 121 -7.86 -0.75 -3.26
CA PHE A 121 -6.69 0.14 -3.36
C PHE A 121 -6.84 1.26 -4.39
N SER A 122 -8.07 1.56 -4.87
CA SER A 122 -8.35 2.84 -5.55
C SER A 122 -8.30 3.99 -4.53
N TRP A 123 -7.85 5.14 -5.02
CA TRP A 123 -7.78 6.41 -4.29
C TRP A 123 -9.10 7.17 -4.27
N ASP A 124 -10.10 6.71 -5.01
CA ASP A 124 -11.41 7.34 -5.01
C ASP A 124 -12.09 7.00 -3.68
N GLU A 125 -12.25 8.04 -2.86
CA GLU A 125 -13.38 8.12 -1.96
C GLU A 125 -14.60 7.71 -2.79
N LYS A 126 -15.26 6.60 -2.40
CA LYS A 126 -16.59 6.33 -2.94
C LYS A 126 -17.40 7.63 -2.79
N PRO A 127 -18.13 8.06 -3.83
CA PRO A 127 -18.98 9.23 -3.75
C PRO A 127 -19.94 9.15 -2.56
#